data_AF-R5MUT7-F1
#
_entry.id   AF-R5MUT7-F1
#
_cell.length_a   1.000
_cell.length_b   1.000
_cell.length_c   1.000
_cell.angle_alpha   90.00
_cell.angle_beta   90.00
_cell.angle_gamma   90.00
#
_symmetry.space_group_name_H-M   'P 1'
#
loop_
_entity.id
_entity.type
_entity.pdbx_description
1 polymer ?
#
loop_
_entity_poly.entity_id
_entity_poly.type
_entity_poly.pdbx_seq_one_letter_code
_entity_poly.pdbx_strand_id
1 'polypeptide(L)'
;MNNLIVVNIRVFNLNSFLMNSIKNNIYIERISYQENILKCKIKREDLIKINKYYKVTIVKSFSFASIIFKIKQNYLTILSIIISMFLFLFFKNIIIDINIVSSNEQLSRKLKKSLENYGIYRLSMKKDNNNLTQIKKKIEVDYKDTIEWLEIKNVGMTYLVTLEERKIIKENTRKNYCNIYATKDGIVKKIIATQGNVLVNENQYIRKGDLLISGDINLNEEIKGKTCAMGTVFGEIWYKASISIPKKYQIKNYTGKTQTNFKIDLGRNDYKIFRSKYKNYDEDTKEIISILGKKLLKTKEKEYVFQDKYYEEEEINRKIDEILANKVNLKKNQGEEILYKNILKKTEFDSTIEIEVFVTALAILSE
;
A
#
# COMPACT_ATOMS: atom_id res chain seq x y z
N MET A 1 9.94 34.09 -50.02
CA MET A 1 9.62 35.14 -49.03
C MET A 1 10.47 36.35 -49.34
N ASN A 2 9.85 37.50 -49.68
CA ASN A 2 10.60 38.73 -49.98
C ASN A 2 11.40 39.15 -48.74
N ASN A 3 12.72 39.05 -48.81
CA ASN A 3 13.65 39.38 -47.72
C ASN A 3 13.78 40.91 -47.63
N LEU A 4 12.69 41.57 -47.22
CA LEU A 4 12.60 43.01 -47.08
C LEU A 4 13.35 43.46 -45.82
N ILE A 5 14.19 44.47 -45.97
CA ILE A 5 14.96 45.09 -44.90
C ILE A 5 14.53 46.54 -44.72
N VAL A 6 14.51 47.02 -43.47
CA VAL A 6 14.24 48.43 -43.16
C VAL A 6 15.56 49.17 -43.14
N VAL A 7 15.69 50.17 -43.99
CA VAL A 7 16.90 50.97 -44.14
C VAL A 7 16.60 52.46 -43.93
N ASN A 8 17.58 53.16 -43.39
CA ASN A 8 17.66 54.62 -43.43
C ASN A 8 18.69 54.98 -44.51
N ILE A 9 18.33 55.83 -45.44
CA ILE A 9 19.17 56.27 -46.56
C ILE A 9 19.31 57.77 -46.44
N ARG A 10 20.54 58.29 -46.43
CA ARG A 10 20.76 59.74 -46.46
C ARG A 10 20.50 60.23 -47.89
N VAL A 11 19.41 60.96 -48.08
CA VAL A 11 18.96 61.44 -49.39
C VAL A 11 18.73 62.94 -49.28
N PHE A 12 19.49 63.75 -50.02
CA PHE A 12 19.32 65.22 -50.05
C PHE A 12 18.23 65.67 -51.03
N ASN A 13 17.99 64.88 -52.09
CA ASN A 13 16.94 65.13 -53.08
C ASN A 13 16.11 63.85 -53.27
N LEU A 14 14.91 63.85 -52.69
CA LEU A 14 14.00 62.71 -52.70
C LEU A 14 13.53 62.34 -54.12
N ASN A 15 13.23 63.33 -54.95
CA ASN A 15 12.70 63.10 -56.30
C ASN A 15 13.74 62.42 -57.20
N SER A 16 15.00 62.88 -57.15
CA SER A 16 16.09 62.25 -57.90
C SER A 16 16.31 60.81 -57.46
N PHE A 17 16.21 60.52 -56.16
CA PHE A 17 16.34 59.17 -55.62
C PHE A 17 15.21 58.25 -56.08
N LEU A 18 13.95 58.70 -56.03
CA LEU A 18 12.79 57.90 -56.46
C LEU A 18 12.83 57.61 -57.97
N MET A 19 13.15 58.61 -58.79
CA MET A 19 13.29 58.43 -60.25
C MET A 19 14.41 57.44 -60.59
N ASN A 20 15.56 57.53 -59.91
CA ASN A 20 16.66 56.59 -60.13
C ASN A 20 16.31 55.18 -59.61
N SER A 21 15.49 55.08 -58.56
CA SER A 21 15.03 53.79 -58.02
C SER A 21 14.08 53.08 -58.99
N ILE A 22 13.15 53.83 -59.61
CA ILE A 22 12.25 53.31 -60.65
C ILE A 22 13.07 52.86 -61.88
N LYS A 23 14.02 53.68 -62.34
CA LYS A 23 14.89 53.36 -63.48
C LYS A 23 15.70 52.07 -63.28
N ASN A 24 16.10 51.78 -62.04
CA ASN A 24 16.89 50.59 -61.70
C ASN A 24 16.04 49.40 -61.20
N ASN A 25 14.72 49.45 -61.38
CA ASN A 25 13.77 48.43 -60.92
C ASN A 25 13.91 48.08 -59.43
N ILE A 26 14.17 49.08 -58.59
CA ILE A 26 14.31 48.91 -57.14
C ILE A 26 12.93 48.99 -56.49
N TYR A 27 12.53 47.91 -55.81
CA TYR A 27 11.27 47.87 -55.09
C TYR A 27 11.39 48.59 -53.73
N ILE A 28 10.56 49.60 -53.52
CA ILE A 28 10.53 50.41 -52.30
C ILE A 28 9.11 50.42 -51.73
N GLU A 29 8.97 50.10 -50.44
CA GLU A 29 7.70 50.12 -49.72
C GLU A 29 7.82 50.99 -48.44
N ARG A 30 6.72 51.62 -48.01
CA ARG A 30 6.61 52.40 -46.76
C ARG A 30 7.70 53.46 -46.59
N ILE A 31 7.66 54.45 -47.48
CA ILE A 31 8.56 55.60 -47.52
C ILE A 31 8.16 56.60 -46.43
N SER A 32 9.12 57.01 -45.60
CA SER A 32 8.99 58.11 -44.65
C SER A 32 10.26 58.95 -44.72
N TYR A 33 10.12 60.24 -45.03
CA TYR A 33 11.24 61.15 -45.27
C TYR A 33 11.19 62.32 -44.28
N GLN A 34 12.23 62.45 -43.46
CA GLN A 34 12.39 63.55 -42.50
C GLN A 34 13.88 63.93 -42.45
N GLU A 35 14.18 65.23 -42.43
CA GLU A 35 15.55 65.78 -42.24
C GLU A 35 16.64 65.12 -43.12
N ASN A 36 16.38 64.98 -44.42
CA ASN A 36 17.32 64.35 -45.38
C ASN A 36 17.63 62.86 -45.11
N ILE A 37 16.79 62.19 -44.31
CA ILE A 37 16.86 60.76 -44.05
C ILE A 37 15.58 60.11 -44.57
N LEU A 38 15.74 59.23 -45.56
CA LEU A 38 14.68 58.39 -46.08
C LEU A 38 14.68 57.05 -45.35
N LYS A 39 13.60 56.78 -44.62
CA LYS A 39 13.31 55.47 -44.06
C LYS A 39 12.39 54.71 -45.00
N CYS A 40 12.83 53.57 -45.50
CA CYS A 40 12.03 52.74 -46.40
C CYS A 40 12.33 51.24 -46.24
N LYS A 41 11.42 50.41 -46.74
CA LYS A 41 11.65 48.97 -46.90
C LYS A 41 12.13 48.70 -48.32
N ILE A 42 13.25 47.99 -48.44
CA ILE A 42 13.82 47.56 -49.73
C ILE A 42 14.07 46.05 -49.71
N LYS A 43 14.18 45.43 -50.89
CA LYS A 43 14.68 44.05 -50.99
C LYS A 43 16.18 44.02 -50.65
N ARG A 44 16.63 42.97 -49.96
CA ARG A 44 18.05 42.79 -49.57
C ARG A 44 19.01 42.80 -50.76
N GLU A 45 18.59 42.28 -51.91
CA GLU A 45 19.36 42.26 -53.16
C GLU A 45 19.63 43.67 -53.71
N ASP A 46 18.67 44.59 -53.55
CA ASP A 46 18.77 45.96 -54.04
C ASP A 46 19.65 46.86 -53.14
N LEU A 47 20.05 46.37 -51.96
CA LEU A 47 20.97 47.08 -51.06
C LEU A 47 22.30 47.40 -51.78
N ILE A 48 22.84 46.47 -52.56
CA ILE A 48 24.12 46.62 -53.25
C ILE A 48 24.05 47.77 -54.27
N LYS A 49 22.92 47.87 -54.99
CA LYS A 49 22.67 48.91 -55.99
C LYS A 49 22.56 50.30 -55.35
N ILE A 50 21.88 50.40 -54.20
CA ILE A 50 21.67 51.67 -53.50
C ILE A 50 22.95 52.13 -52.78
N ASN A 51 23.68 51.22 -52.14
CA ASN A 51 24.88 51.53 -51.37
C ASN A 51 26.04 52.05 -52.23
N LYS A 52 25.98 51.87 -53.56
CA LYS A 52 26.94 52.43 -54.51
C LYS A 52 26.89 53.96 -54.60
N TYR A 53 25.71 54.55 -54.39
CA TYR A 53 25.47 55.99 -54.61
C TYR A 53 25.02 56.73 -53.35
N TYR A 54 24.46 56.01 -52.36
CA TYR A 54 23.91 56.59 -51.15
C TYR A 54 24.46 55.88 -49.91
N LYS A 55 24.65 56.63 -48.83
CA LYS A 55 25.02 56.05 -47.53
C LYS A 55 23.77 55.43 -46.88
N VAL A 56 23.76 54.10 -46.77
CA VAL A 56 22.66 53.32 -46.22
C VAL A 56 23.01 52.81 -44.82
N THR A 57 22.14 53.04 -43.85
CA THR A 57 22.19 52.42 -42.52
C THR A 57 21.04 51.43 -42.35
N ILE A 58 21.37 50.16 -42.07
CA ILE A 58 20.37 49.11 -41.87
C ILE A 58 19.79 49.27 -40.46
N VAL A 59 18.48 49.52 -40.37
CA VAL A 59 17.79 49.75 -39.09
C VAL A 59 17.27 48.44 -38.51
N LYS A 60 16.63 47.60 -39.35
CA LYS A 60 16.12 46.27 -38.95
C LYS A 60 16.22 45.29 -40.11
N SER A 61 16.87 44.16 -39.86
CA SER A 61 16.87 43.00 -40.75
C SER A 61 15.94 41.91 -40.19
N PHE A 62 14.89 41.57 -40.92
CA PHE A 62 14.00 40.44 -40.60
C PHE A 62 14.56 39.11 -41.16
N SER A 63 15.85 38.85 -40.92
CA SER A 63 16.50 37.63 -41.41
C SER A 63 16.53 36.54 -40.34
N PHE A 64 16.50 35.26 -40.77
CA PHE A 64 16.70 34.09 -39.88
C PHE A 64 17.98 34.20 -39.03
N ALA A 65 19.03 34.82 -39.57
CA ALA A 65 20.26 35.12 -38.82
C ALA A 65 20.02 36.02 -37.59
N SER A 66 19.12 37.00 -37.67
CA SER A 66 18.77 37.86 -36.53
C SER A 66 18.02 37.09 -35.44
N ILE A 67 17.25 36.06 -35.82
CA ILE A 67 16.58 35.16 -34.88
C ILE A 67 17.62 34.25 -34.21
N ILE A 68 18.54 33.64 -34.97
CA ILE A 68 19.59 32.77 -34.42
C ILE A 68 20.50 33.54 -33.45
N PHE A 69 20.81 34.80 -33.76
CA PHE A 69 21.61 35.67 -32.90
C PHE A 69 20.88 35.93 -31.57
N LYS A 70 19.58 36.26 -31.61
CA LYS A 70 18.75 36.44 -30.41
C LYS A 70 18.60 35.14 -29.59
N ILE A 71 18.51 33.98 -30.26
CA ILE A 71 18.45 32.66 -29.60
C ILE A 71 19.76 32.38 -28.85
N LYS A 72 20.92 32.63 -29.48
CA LYS A 72 22.22 32.47 -28.83
C LYS A 72 22.43 33.45 -27.67
N GLN A 73 21.97 34.69 -27.82
CA GLN A 73 22.07 35.70 -26.77
C GLN A 73 21.23 35.35 -25.53
N ASN A 74 20.08 34.71 -25.73
CA ASN A 74 19.13 34.34 -24.67
C ASN A 74 19.04 32.82 -24.45
N TYR A 75 20.14 32.09 -24.67
CA TYR A 75 20.13 30.62 -24.66
C TYR A 75 19.66 30.03 -23.31
N LEU A 76 19.96 30.69 -22.18
CA LEU A 76 19.52 30.28 -20.85
C LEU A 76 17.99 30.30 -20.71
N THR A 77 17.33 31.33 -21.23
CA THR A 77 15.86 31.45 -21.20
C THR A 77 15.20 30.40 -22.07
N ILE A 78 15.79 30.12 -23.23
CA ILE A 78 15.26 29.08 -24.13
C ILE A 78 15.45 27.71 -23.50
N LEU A 79 16.61 27.47 -22.87
CA LEU A 79 16.90 26.25 -22.14
C LEU A 79 15.92 26.04 -20.98
N SER A 80 15.58 27.08 -20.21
CA SER A 80 14.61 26.97 -19.11
C SER A 80 13.20 26.66 -19.61
N ILE A 81 12.79 27.20 -20.76
CA ILE A 81 11.51 26.87 -21.41
C ILE A 81 11.50 25.41 -21.87
N ILE A 82 12.59 24.93 -22.48
CA ILE A 82 12.70 23.54 -22.92
C ILE A 82 12.68 22.59 -21.71
N ILE A 83 13.43 22.90 -20.66
CA ILE A 83 13.47 22.12 -19.43
C ILE A 83 12.11 22.12 -18.74
N SER A 84 11.43 23.26 -18.64
CA SER A 84 10.11 23.33 -18.02
C SER A 84 9.06 22.55 -18.81
N MET A 85 9.12 22.60 -20.15
CA MET A 85 8.25 21.81 -21.01
C MET A 85 8.55 20.31 -20.90
N PHE A 86 9.82 19.92 -20.83
CA PHE A 86 10.23 18.54 -20.59
C PHE A 86 9.72 18.04 -19.22
N LEU A 87 9.94 18.82 -18.16
CA LEU A 87 9.46 18.49 -16.81
C LEU A 87 7.94 18.39 -16.77
N PHE A 88 7.21 19.29 -17.43
CA PHE A 88 5.76 19.22 -17.53
C PHE A 88 5.28 17.92 -18.20
N LEU A 89 5.89 17.54 -19.32
CA LEU A 89 5.57 16.29 -20.02
C LEU A 89 5.91 15.07 -19.17
N PHE A 90 7.01 15.11 -18.43
CA PHE A 90 7.41 14.05 -17.51
C PHE A 90 6.44 13.91 -16.32
N PHE A 91 6.18 15.01 -15.60
CA PHE A 91 5.30 15.02 -14.42
C PHE A 91 3.85 14.72 -14.76
N LYS A 92 3.36 15.11 -15.95
CA LYS A 92 2.01 14.76 -16.41
C LYS A 92 1.79 13.24 -16.44
N ASN A 93 2.85 12.45 -16.60
CA ASN A 93 2.76 11.00 -16.67
C ASN A 93 2.89 10.29 -15.31
N ILE A 94 3.00 11.04 -14.21
CA ILE A 94 3.11 10.50 -12.86
C ILE A 94 1.73 10.40 -12.19
N ILE A 95 1.55 9.33 -11.42
CA ILE A 95 0.37 9.11 -10.57
C ILE A 95 0.62 9.79 -9.22
N ILE A 96 -0.13 10.84 -8.90
CA ILE A 96 -0.04 11.53 -7.60
C ILE A 96 -0.90 10.85 -6.55
N ASP A 97 -2.05 10.32 -6.96
CA ASP A 97 -3.01 9.74 -6.03
C ASP A 97 -3.82 8.59 -6.66
N ILE A 98 -4.37 7.73 -5.79
CA ILE A 98 -5.23 6.60 -6.16
C ILE A 98 -6.43 6.63 -5.23
N ASN A 99 -7.55 7.10 -5.75
CA ASN A 99 -8.80 7.23 -5.02
C ASN A 99 -9.64 5.97 -5.22
N ILE A 100 -9.82 5.20 -4.16
CA ILE A 100 -10.67 4.01 -4.16
C ILE A 100 -12.01 4.37 -3.52
N VAL A 101 -13.08 4.29 -4.31
CA VAL A 101 -14.46 4.52 -3.87
C VAL A 101 -15.11 3.15 -3.65
N SER A 102 -15.44 2.85 -2.40
CA SER A 102 -16.09 1.59 -2.02
C SER A 102 -16.82 1.74 -0.69
N SER A 103 -17.86 0.93 -0.49
CA SER A 103 -18.56 0.78 0.79
C SER A 103 -17.79 -0.10 1.80
N ASN A 104 -16.80 -0.89 1.36
CA ASN A 104 -16.05 -1.80 2.22
C ASN A 104 -14.57 -1.42 2.26
N GLU A 105 -14.15 -0.98 3.44
CA GLU A 105 -12.78 -0.52 3.66
C GLU A 105 -11.76 -1.68 3.60
N GLN A 106 -12.12 -2.87 4.05
CA GLN A 106 -11.23 -4.03 4.04
C GLN A 106 -10.93 -4.49 2.61
N LEU A 107 -11.96 -4.55 1.76
CA LEU A 107 -11.78 -4.89 0.34
C LEU A 107 -10.97 -3.81 -0.38
N SER A 108 -11.21 -2.53 -0.08
CA SER A 108 -10.43 -1.41 -0.61
C SER A 108 -8.94 -1.51 -0.28
N ARG A 109 -8.58 -1.85 0.97
CA ARG A 109 -7.18 -2.03 1.38
C ARG A 109 -6.53 -3.23 0.66
N LYS A 110 -7.26 -4.33 0.45
CA LYS A 110 -6.77 -5.49 -0.32
C LYS A 110 -6.53 -5.12 -1.79
N LEU A 111 -7.50 -4.45 -2.39
CA LEU A 111 -7.43 -4.00 -3.78
C LEU A 111 -6.27 -3.03 -3.99
N LYS A 112 -6.05 -2.10 -3.06
CA LYS A 112 -4.91 -1.19 -3.09
C LYS A 112 -3.58 -1.93 -3.17
N LYS A 113 -3.37 -2.95 -2.33
CA LYS A 113 -2.17 -3.80 -2.37
C LYS A 113 -2.04 -4.55 -3.70
N SER A 114 -3.15 -5.02 -4.26
CA SER A 114 -3.15 -5.69 -5.57
C SER A 114 -2.75 -4.73 -6.69
N LEU A 115 -3.28 -3.51 -6.70
CA LEU A 115 -2.89 -2.45 -7.63
C LEU A 115 -1.40 -2.11 -7.52
N GLU A 116 -0.86 -2.04 -6.30
CA GLU A 116 0.57 -1.85 -6.05
C GLU A 116 1.42 -2.97 -6.69
N ASN A 117 0.99 -4.23 -6.59
CA ASN A 117 1.66 -5.38 -7.22
C ASN A 117 1.65 -5.30 -8.75
N TYR A 118 0.59 -4.75 -9.35
CA TYR A 118 0.51 -4.48 -10.79
C TYR A 118 1.23 -3.18 -11.20
N GLY A 119 1.94 -2.54 -10.27
CA GLY A 119 2.74 -1.34 -10.50
C GLY A 119 1.92 -0.07 -10.66
N ILE A 120 0.73 -0.02 -10.05
CA ILE A 120 -0.12 1.18 -9.92
C ILE A 120 -0.05 1.63 -8.45
N TYR A 121 0.85 2.56 -8.17
CA TYR A 121 1.06 3.11 -6.83
C TYR A 121 1.44 4.60 -6.88
N ARG A 122 1.45 5.26 -5.73
CA ARG A 122 1.80 6.69 -5.63
C ARG A 122 3.21 6.94 -6.18
N LEU A 123 3.35 7.97 -7.03
CA LEU A 123 4.59 8.35 -7.72
C LEU A 123 5.11 7.34 -8.76
N SER A 124 4.27 6.39 -9.20
CA SER A 124 4.60 5.52 -10.34
C SER A 124 4.15 6.14 -11.68
N MET A 125 4.70 5.62 -12.78
CA MET A 125 4.31 6.03 -14.14
C MET A 125 2.93 5.49 -14.49
N LYS A 126 2.11 6.33 -15.11
CA LYS A 126 0.81 5.94 -15.65
C LYS A 126 0.94 4.76 -16.61
N LYS A 127 -0.05 3.88 -16.57
CA LYS A 127 -0.16 2.75 -17.49
C LYS A 127 -0.90 3.18 -18.74
N ASP A 128 -0.46 2.66 -19.88
CA ASP A 128 -1.18 2.79 -21.15
C ASP A 128 -2.56 2.14 -21.04
N ASN A 129 -3.49 2.57 -21.89
CA ASN A 129 -4.89 2.13 -21.80
C ASN A 129 -5.04 0.61 -21.97
N ASN A 130 -4.23 -0.02 -22.83
CA ASN A 130 -4.22 -1.48 -23.01
C ASN A 130 -3.73 -2.21 -21.76
N ASN A 131 -2.64 -1.74 -21.15
CA ASN A 131 -2.12 -2.30 -19.90
C ASN A 131 -3.11 -2.14 -18.75
N LEU A 132 -3.78 -0.99 -18.66
CA LEU A 132 -4.80 -0.74 -17.65
C LEU A 132 -5.99 -1.71 -17.78
N THR A 133 -6.42 -1.97 -19.03
CA THR A 133 -7.49 -2.94 -19.33
C THR A 133 -7.08 -4.36 -18.94
N GLN A 134 -5.84 -4.75 -19.21
CA GLN A 134 -5.33 -6.07 -18.80
C GLN A 134 -5.24 -6.22 -17.27
N ILE A 135 -4.75 -5.19 -16.57
CA ILE A 135 -4.69 -5.17 -15.11
C ILE A 135 -6.10 -5.29 -14.52
N LYS A 136 -7.07 -4.51 -15.05
CA LYS A 136 -8.48 -4.61 -14.64
C LYS A 136 -8.99 -6.04 -14.76
N LYS A 137 -8.82 -6.68 -15.93
CA LYS A 137 -9.27 -8.06 -16.16
C LYS A 137 -8.62 -9.07 -15.20
N LYS A 138 -7.32 -8.92 -14.92
CA LYS A 138 -6.62 -9.79 -13.96
C LYS A 138 -7.21 -9.66 -12.55
N ILE A 139 -7.44 -8.42 -12.10
CA ILE A 139 -8.06 -8.16 -10.81
C ILE A 139 -9.49 -8.72 -10.75
N GLU A 140 -10.28 -8.56 -11.81
CA GLU A 140 -11.64 -9.15 -11.86
C GLU A 140 -11.62 -10.68 -11.74
N VAL A 141 -10.60 -11.34 -12.28
CA VAL A 141 -10.41 -12.80 -12.14
C VAL A 141 -9.95 -13.16 -10.72
N ASP A 142 -8.96 -12.46 -10.18
CA ASP A 142 -8.41 -12.70 -8.84
C ASP A 142 -9.46 -12.52 -7.73
N TYR A 143 -10.45 -11.65 -7.96
CA TYR A 143 -11.47 -11.27 -6.98
C TYR A 143 -12.90 -11.64 -7.42
N LYS A 144 -13.06 -12.58 -8.35
CA LYS A 144 -14.34 -12.99 -8.96
C LYS A 144 -15.47 -13.31 -7.97
N ASP A 145 -15.11 -13.84 -6.80
CA ASP A 145 -16.09 -14.22 -5.77
C ASP A 145 -16.47 -13.05 -4.86
N THR A 146 -15.74 -11.94 -4.90
CA THR A 146 -15.89 -10.81 -3.97
C THR A 146 -16.31 -9.49 -4.64
N ILE A 147 -15.96 -9.30 -5.91
CA ILE A 147 -16.23 -8.07 -6.67
C ILE A 147 -17.25 -8.38 -7.76
N GLU A 148 -18.34 -7.62 -7.80
CA GLU A 148 -19.33 -7.70 -8.88
C GLU A 148 -18.95 -6.76 -10.03
N TRP A 149 -18.47 -5.56 -9.68
CA TRP A 149 -18.09 -4.54 -10.65
C TRP A 149 -16.81 -3.82 -10.22
N LEU A 150 -15.89 -3.66 -11.16
CA LEU A 150 -14.65 -2.90 -11.00
C LEU A 150 -14.49 -1.90 -12.15
N GLU A 151 -14.23 -0.64 -11.82
CA GLU A 151 -13.86 0.38 -12.80
C GLU A 151 -12.56 1.06 -12.40
N ILE A 152 -11.64 1.24 -13.36
CA ILE A 152 -10.38 1.97 -13.17
C ILE A 152 -10.31 3.07 -14.23
N LYS A 153 -10.45 4.32 -13.82
CA LYS A 153 -10.41 5.51 -14.70
C LYS A 153 -9.20 6.38 -14.40
N ASN A 154 -8.55 6.88 -15.45
CA ASN A 154 -7.49 7.87 -15.34
C ASN A 154 -8.10 9.28 -15.37
N VAL A 155 -7.97 10.03 -14.27
CA VAL A 155 -8.48 11.39 -14.12
C VAL A 155 -7.32 12.32 -13.78
N GLY A 156 -6.78 13.01 -14.78
CA GLY A 156 -5.62 13.90 -14.57
C GLY A 156 -4.41 13.10 -14.08
N MET A 157 -3.85 13.41 -12.91
CA MET A 157 -2.74 12.67 -12.29
C MET A 157 -3.22 11.64 -11.25
N THR A 158 -4.52 11.33 -11.21
CA THR A 158 -5.13 10.46 -10.21
C THR A 158 -5.83 9.29 -10.90
N TYR A 159 -5.70 8.08 -10.35
CA TYR A 159 -6.56 6.97 -10.73
C TYR A 159 -7.79 6.93 -9.81
N LEU A 160 -8.98 6.95 -10.42
CA LEU A 160 -10.24 6.70 -9.73
C LEU A 160 -10.61 5.24 -9.91
N VAL A 161 -10.70 4.51 -8.80
CA VAL A 161 -11.04 3.10 -8.76
C VAL A 161 -12.38 2.95 -8.05
N THR A 162 -13.41 2.51 -8.78
CA THR A 162 -14.74 2.27 -8.23
C THR A 162 -14.98 0.78 -8.14
N LEU A 163 -15.47 0.33 -6.99
CA LEU A 163 -15.64 -1.08 -6.65
C LEU A 163 -17.04 -1.29 -6.07
N GLU A 164 -17.78 -2.26 -6.62
CA GLU A 164 -18.99 -2.79 -6.01
C GLU A 164 -18.80 -4.24 -5.57
N GLU A 165 -19.21 -4.52 -4.34
CA GLU A 165 -19.08 -5.84 -3.75
C GLU A 165 -20.14 -6.80 -4.27
N ARG A 166 -19.73 -8.05 -4.43
CA ARG A 166 -20.63 -9.14 -4.76
C ARG A 166 -21.45 -9.53 -3.54
N LYS A 167 -22.78 -9.48 -3.67
CA LYS A 167 -23.70 -10.00 -2.65
C LYS A 167 -23.83 -11.51 -2.83
N ILE A 168 -23.04 -12.27 -2.09
CA ILE A 168 -23.18 -13.73 -2.04
C ILE A 168 -24.38 -14.06 -1.16
N ILE A 169 -25.49 -14.44 -1.79
CA ILE A 169 -26.55 -15.17 -1.09
C ILE A 169 -25.99 -16.57 -0.89
N LYS A 170 -25.48 -16.87 0.31
CA LYS A 170 -25.09 -18.25 0.64
C LYS A 170 -26.37 -19.08 0.61
N GLU A 171 -26.57 -19.86 -0.44
CA GLU A 171 -27.49 -20.98 -0.40
C GLU A 171 -27.02 -21.87 0.75
N ASN A 172 -27.83 -21.90 1.80
CA ASN A 172 -27.60 -22.75 2.95
C ASN A 172 -27.74 -24.18 2.42
N THR A 173 -26.62 -24.81 2.06
CA THR A 173 -26.53 -26.25 1.83
C THR A 173 -26.72 -26.93 3.19
N ARG A 174 -27.94 -26.87 3.72
CA ARG A 174 -28.35 -27.64 4.89
C ARG A 174 -28.20 -29.09 4.47
N LYS A 175 -27.26 -29.79 5.11
CA LYS A 175 -27.18 -31.25 4.99
C LYS A 175 -28.54 -31.80 5.40
N ASN A 176 -29.12 -32.70 4.60
CA ASN A 176 -30.42 -33.30 4.91
C ASN A 176 -30.35 -34.22 6.15
N TYR A 177 -29.16 -34.74 6.47
CA TYR A 177 -28.92 -35.59 7.65
C TYR A 177 -27.50 -35.38 8.18
N CYS A 178 -27.37 -35.31 9.51
CA CYS A 178 -26.09 -35.26 10.21
C CYS A 178 -26.27 -35.66 11.68
N ASN A 179 -25.20 -36.21 12.26
CA ASN A 179 -25.11 -36.63 13.66
C ASN A 179 -24.00 -35.83 14.35
N ILE A 180 -24.12 -35.67 15.67
CA ILE A 180 -23.13 -35.00 16.52
C ILE A 180 -22.38 -36.05 17.33
N TYR A 181 -21.06 -36.14 17.16
CA TYR A 181 -20.19 -37.10 17.84
C TYR A 181 -19.22 -36.38 18.78
N ALA A 182 -18.88 -37.00 19.90
CA ALA A 182 -17.94 -36.44 20.86
C ALA A 182 -16.54 -36.26 20.26
N THR A 183 -15.98 -35.06 20.41
CA THR A 183 -14.62 -34.74 19.95
C THR A 183 -13.55 -35.02 20.99
N LYS A 184 -13.96 -35.16 22.26
CA LYS A 184 -13.12 -35.34 23.46
C LYS A 184 -13.79 -36.30 24.44
N ASP A 185 -12.99 -36.92 25.29
CA ASP A 185 -13.48 -37.69 26.44
C ASP A 185 -13.93 -36.71 27.54
N GLY A 186 -14.99 -37.04 28.29
CA GLY A 186 -15.47 -36.18 29.38
C GLY A 186 -16.75 -36.68 30.04
N ILE A 187 -17.14 -36.05 31.15
CA ILE A 187 -18.46 -36.26 31.75
C ILE A 187 -19.40 -35.14 31.30
N VAL A 188 -20.55 -35.51 30.74
CA VAL A 188 -21.57 -34.55 30.30
C VAL A 188 -22.06 -33.74 31.49
N LYS A 189 -22.09 -32.41 31.36
CA LYS A 189 -22.63 -31.49 32.37
C LYS A 189 -23.88 -30.78 31.91
N LYS A 190 -23.98 -30.46 30.61
CA LYS A 190 -25.10 -29.73 30.06
C LYS A 190 -25.28 -30.06 28.58
N ILE A 191 -26.52 -30.29 28.19
CA ILE A 191 -26.90 -30.57 26.79
C ILE A 191 -27.85 -29.48 26.32
N ILE A 192 -27.54 -28.84 25.21
CA ILE A 192 -28.42 -27.85 24.55
C ILE A 192 -28.68 -28.34 23.14
N ALA A 193 -29.76 -29.09 22.93
CA ALA A 193 -30.15 -29.61 21.61
C ALA A 193 -31.35 -28.84 21.06
N THR A 194 -31.26 -28.38 19.80
CA THR A 194 -32.37 -27.74 19.08
C THR A 194 -32.97 -28.67 18.02
N GLN A 195 -32.19 -29.60 17.46
CA GLN A 195 -32.64 -30.59 16.48
C GLN A 195 -31.92 -31.93 16.68
N GLY A 196 -32.64 -33.04 16.46
CA GLY A 196 -32.13 -34.39 16.66
C GLY A 196 -32.53 -35.00 18.01
N ASN A 197 -32.25 -36.29 18.17
CA ASN A 197 -32.54 -37.04 19.38
C ASN A 197 -31.28 -37.15 20.26
N VAL A 198 -31.36 -36.70 21.51
CA VAL A 198 -30.25 -36.74 22.47
C VAL A 198 -30.11 -38.15 23.02
N LEU A 199 -28.92 -38.75 22.89
CA LEU A 199 -28.67 -40.14 23.32
C LEU A 199 -27.83 -40.23 24.61
N VAL A 200 -27.48 -39.09 25.19
CA VAL A 200 -26.61 -39.00 26.38
C VAL A 200 -27.32 -38.28 27.51
N ASN A 201 -26.98 -38.64 28.74
CA ASN A 201 -27.54 -38.03 29.95
C ASN A 201 -26.50 -37.16 30.68
N GLU A 202 -26.98 -36.22 31.48
CA GLU A 202 -26.12 -35.49 32.42
C GLU A 202 -25.41 -36.46 33.37
N ASN A 203 -24.14 -36.16 33.68
CA ASN A 203 -23.21 -36.97 34.44
C ASN A 203 -22.80 -38.32 33.79
N GLN A 204 -23.16 -38.56 32.53
CA GLN A 204 -22.66 -39.70 31.78
C GLN A 204 -21.21 -39.49 31.33
N TYR A 205 -20.36 -40.50 31.46
CA TYR A 205 -19.02 -40.51 30.89
C TYR A 205 -19.08 -40.86 29.40
N ILE A 206 -18.39 -40.06 28.59
CA ILE A 206 -18.35 -40.16 27.13
C ILE A 206 -16.90 -40.28 26.68
N ARG A 207 -16.66 -41.08 25.64
CA ARG A 207 -15.39 -41.16 24.92
C ARG A 207 -15.48 -40.44 23.59
N LYS A 208 -14.34 -39.94 23.13
CA LYS A 208 -14.19 -39.37 21.80
C LYS A 208 -14.67 -40.39 20.75
N GLY A 209 -15.59 -39.93 19.89
CA GLY A 209 -16.23 -40.73 18.86
C GLY A 209 -17.62 -41.24 19.24
N ASP A 210 -18.06 -41.12 20.50
CA ASP A 210 -19.40 -41.53 20.90
C ASP A 210 -20.47 -40.63 20.26
N LEU A 211 -21.61 -41.22 19.88
CA LEU A 211 -22.74 -40.50 19.32
C LEU A 211 -23.51 -39.77 20.43
N LEU A 212 -23.52 -38.43 20.38
CA LEU A 212 -24.15 -37.59 21.39
C LEU A 212 -25.60 -37.25 21.03
N ILE A 213 -25.80 -36.79 19.79
CA ILE A 213 -27.12 -36.41 19.25
C ILE A 213 -27.26 -37.06 17.88
N SER A 214 -28.30 -37.88 17.73
CA SER A 214 -28.65 -38.52 16.47
C SER A 214 -29.54 -37.62 15.62
N GLY A 215 -29.32 -37.61 14.30
CA GLY A 215 -30.21 -37.03 13.32
C GLY A 215 -31.46 -37.87 13.05
N ASP A 216 -31.54 -39.10 13.58
CA ASP A 216 -32.72 -39.95 13.49
C ASP A 216 -33.76 -39.54 14.55
N ILE A 217 -34.97 -39.22 14.10
CA ILE A 217 -36.11 -38.86 14.95
C ILE A 217 -36.93 -40.12 15.20
N ASN A 218 -36.91 -40.60 16.44
CA ASN A 218 -37.59 -41.83 16.84
C ASN A 218 -38.95 -41.52 17.49
N LEU A 219 -39.97 -42.31 17.15
CA LEU A 219 -41.26 -42.35 17.85
C LEU A 219 -41.55 -43.83 18.16
N ASN A 220 -41.69 -44.18 19.43
CA ASN A 220 -41.88 -45.57 19.88
C ASN A 220 -40.82 -46.54 19.31
N GLU A 221 -39.54 -46.15 19.40
CA GLU A 221 -38.38 -46.93 18.94
C GLU A 221 -38.27 -47.15 17.42
N GLU A 222 -39.20 -46.62 16.62
CA GLU A 222 -39.12 -46.61 15.16
C GLU A 222 -38.62 -45.25 14.63
N ILE A 223 -37.72 -45.29 13.65
CA ILE A 223 -37.22 -44.09 12.96
C ILE A 223 -38.36 -43.53 12.07
N LYS A 224 -38.92 -42.37 12.46
CA LYS A 224 -39.99 -41.68 11.73
C LYS A 224 -39.50 -40.53 10.86
N GLY A 225 -38.28 -40.06 11.06
CA GLY A 225 -37.72 -38.94 10.30
C GLY A 225 -36.20 -38.84 10.41
N LYS A 226 -35.60 -38.14 9.45
CA LYS A 226 -34.18 -37.83 9.41
C LYS A 226 -33.98 -36.33 9.33
N THR A 227 -33.13 -35.81 10.21
CA THR A 227 -32.74 -34.40 10.24
C THR A 227 -31.22 -34.28 10.41
N CYS A 228 -30.70 -33.07 10.24
CA CYS A 228 -29.35 -32.75 10.68
C CYS A 228 -29.42 -32.30 12.14
N ALA A 229 -28.81 -33.11 13.03
CA ALA A 229 -28.73 -32.80 14.45
C ALA A 229 -28.03 -31.44 14.68
N MET A 230 -28.59 -30.63 15.57
CA MET A 230 -28.05 -29.34 15.97
C MET A 230 -28.13 -29.21 17.49
N GLY A 231 -26.98 -28.98 18.11
CA GLY A 231 -26.89 -28.83 19.55
C GLY A 231 -25.47 -28.78 20.05
N THR A 232 -25.29 -28.29 21.26
CA THR A 232 -23.98 -28.21 21.92
C THR A 232 -24.02 -29.05 23.19
N VAL A 233 -23.03 -29.92 23.36
CA VAL A 233 -22.87 -30.73 24.57
C VAL A 233 -21.64 -30.23 25.31
N PHE A 234 -21.84 -29.75 26.53
CA PHE A 234 -20.79 -29.35 27.44
C PHE A 234 -20.45 -30.49 28.37
N GLY A 235 -19.16 -30.68 28.62
CA GLY A 235 -18.66 -31.68 29.54
C GLY A 235 -17.48 -31.19 30.36
N GLU A 236 -17.36 -31.79 31.55
CA GLU A 236 -16.17 -31.68 32.37
C GLU A 236 -15.12 -32.65 31.82
N ILE A 237 -13.95 -32.09 31.52
CA ILE A 237 -12.80 -32.82 30.99
C ILE A 237 -11.59 -32.63 31.91
N TRP A 238 -10.73 -33.64 31.96
CA TRP A 238 -9.54 -33.64 32.81
C TRP A 238 -8.26 -33.75 31.99
N TYR A 239 -7.28 -32.94 32.36
CA TYR A 239 -5.96 -32.96 31.76
C TYR A 239 -4.90 -33.06 32.83
N LYS A 240 -3.89 -33.88 32.56
CA LYS A 240 -2.59 -33.80 33.22
C LYS A 240 -1.64 -33.05 32.29
N ALA A 241 -1.15 -31.90 32.75
CA ALA A 241 -0.21 -31.08 31.99
C ALA A 241 1.14 -31.02 32.71
N SER A 242 2.21 -31.37 31.99
CA SER A 242 3.58 -31.11 32.43
C SER A 242 4.03 -29.77 31.85
N ILE A 243 4.46 -28.86 32.71
CA ILE A 243 4.88 -27.50 32.38
C ILE A 243 6.35 -27.36 32.78
N SER A 244 7.18 -26.86 31.87
CA SER A 244 8.59 -26.56 32.15
C SER A 244 8.78 -25.04 32.03
N ILE A 245 9.19 -24.41 33.12
CA ILE A 245 9.43 -22.97 33.21
C ILE A 245 10.92 -22.75 33.49
N PRO A 246 11.64 -21.91 32.72
CA PRO A 246 13.02 -21.59 33.03
C PRO A 246 13.12 -20.86 34.38
N LYS A 247 14.14 -21.13 35.20
CA LYS A 247 14.31 -20.47 36.52
C LYS A 247 14.57 -18.98 36.42
N LYS A 248 15.24 -18.57 35.35
CA LYS A 248 15.58 -17.18 35.06
C LYS A 248 15.11 -16.77 33.69
N TYR A 249 14.78 -15.50 33.54
CA TYR A 249 14.47 -14.87 32.27
C TYR A 249 15.25 -13.58 32.11
N GLN A 250 15.46 -13.18 30.87
CA GLN A 250 16.22 -11.96 30.57
C GLN A 250 15.26 -10.81 30.36
N ILE A 251 15.45 -9.74 31.12
CA ILE A 251 14.78 -8.46 30.87
C ILE A 251 15.75 -7.52 30.15
N LYS A 252 15.22 -6.71 29.23
CA LYS A 252 15.98 -5.62 28.62
C LYS A 252 16.04 -4.45 29.58
N ASN A 253 17.21 -4.12 30.09
CA ASN A 253 17.43 -2.93 30.88
C ASN A 253 18.13 -1.86 30.01
N TYR A 254 17.49 -0.72 29.82
CA TYR A 254 18.00 0.33 28.94
C TYR A 254 19.06 1.18 29.64
N THR A 255 20.22 1.37 29.00
CA THR A 255 21.35 2.11 29.60
C THR A 255 21.17 3.62 29.55
N GLY A 256 20.15 4.10 28.84
CA GLY A 256 19.93 5.52 28.54
C GLY A 256 20.80 6.06 27.41
N LYS A 257 21.82 5.32 26.94
CA LYS A 257 22.64 5.73 25.79
C LYS A 257 21.85 5.58 24.51
N THR A 258 21.92 6.60 23.66
CA THR A 258 21.20 6.60 22.37
C THR A 258 22.08 7.08 21.23
N GLN A 259 21.78 6.63 20.02
CA GLN A 259 22.43 7.07 18.79
C GLN A 259 21.34 7.41 17.77
N THR A 260 21.47 8.56 17.11
CA THR A 260 20.63 8.87 15.94
C THR A 260 21.34 8.39 14.67
N ASN A 261 20.59 7.71 13.81
CA ASN A 261 21.06 7.17 12.55
C ASN A 261 20.02 7.42 11.44
N PHE A 262 20.39 7.12 10.20
CA PHE A 262 19.51 7.20 9.05
C PHE A 262 19.55 5.87 8.31
N LYS A 263 18.38 5.41 7.90
CA LYS A 263 18.18 4.12 7.25
C LYS A 263 17.43 4.32 5.95
N ILE A 264 17.97 3.81 4.86
CA ILE A 264 17.30 3.78 3.56
C ILE A 264 16.64 2.41 3.45
N ASP A 265 15.31 2.39 3.37
CA ASP A 265 14.50 1.21 3.10
C ASP A 265 14.40 1.02 1.59
N LEU A 266 14.99 -0.07 1.09
CA LEU A 266 14.93 -0.49 -0.31
C LEU A 266 14.05 -1.75 -0.49
N GLY A 267 13.24 -2.10 0.51
CA GLY A 267 12.32 -3.23 0.53
C GLY A 267 12.96 -4.59 0.77
N ARG A 268 14.04 -4.94 0.05
CA ARG A 268 14.75 -6.24 0.22
C ARG A 268 15.92 -6.17 1.20
N ASN A 269 16.67 -5.08 1.15
CA ASN A 269 17.82 -4.84 2.00
C ASN A 269 17.80 -3.37 2.43
N ASP A 270 17.73 -3.14 3.72
CA ASP A 270 17.83 -1.79 4.25
C ASP A 270 19.29 -1.42 4.48
N TYR A 271 19.65 -0.20 4.12
CA TYR A 271 21.00 0.30 4.30
C TYR A 271 21.03 1.36 5.39
N LYS A 272 21.79 1.11 6.46
CA LYS A 272 22.08 2.13 7.49
C LYS A 272 23.26 2.99 7.04
N ILE A 273 23.10 4.30 7.12
CA ILE A 273 24.13 5.27 6.71
C ILE A 273 25.32 5.20 7.66
N PHE A 274 25.08 5.11 8.97
CA PHE A 274 26.14 4.95 9.98
C PHE A 274 26.12 3.54 10.57
N ARG A 275 27.30 3.05 10.97
CA ARG A 275 27.41 1.81 11.74
C ARG A 275 26.85 2.02 13.14
N SER A 276 26.04 1.08 13.61
CA SER A 276 25.52 1.08 14.98
C SER A 276 26.67 0.91 15.98
N LYS A 277 26.69 1.76 17.00
CA LYS A 277 27.74 1.77 18.04
C LYS A 277 27.52 0.70 19.11
N TYR A 278 26.29 0.22 19.25
CA TYR A 278 25.88 -0.69 20.31
C TYR A 278 25.72 -2.11 19.77
N LYS A 279 26.08 -3.10 20.58
CA LYS A 279 25.91 -4.52 20.23
C LYS A 279 24.43 -4.93 20.30
N ASN A 280 23.74 -4.49 21.36
CA ASN A 280 22.32 -4.74 21.59
C ASN A 280 21.60 -3.39 21.68
N TYR A 281 20.60 -3.18 20.83
CA TYR A 281 19.80 -1.97 20.82
C TYR A 281 18.43 -2.22 20.21
N ASP A 282 17.44 -1.45 20.63
CA ASP A 282 16.13 -1.36 19.98
C ASP A 282 16.09 -0.08 19.14
N GLU A 283 15.35 -0.12 18.02
CA GLU A 283 15.25 0.99 17.06
C GLU A 283 13.86 1.63 17.08
N ASP A 284 13.81 2.92 17.39
CA ASP A 284 12.63 3.74 17.10
C ASP A 284 12.79 4.41 15.75
N THR A 285 11.90 4.13 14.80
CA THR A 285 12.00 4.66 13.42
C THR A 285 10.94 5.70 13.14
N LYS A 286 11.32 6.82 12.52
CA LYS A 286 10.41 7.85 12.00
C LYS A 286 10.65 8.06 10.50
N GLU A 287 9.60 7.96 9.70
CA GLU A 287 9.66 8.23 8.26
C GLU A 287 9.89 9.72 8.03
N ILE A 288 10.91 10.06 7.22
CA ILE A 288 11.18 11.45 6.80
C ILE A 288 10.63 11.67 5.40
N ILE A 289 10.95 10.76 4.46
CA ILE A 289 10.62 10.89 3.04
C ILE A 289 10.30 9.51 2.47
N SER A 290 9.33 9.43 1.56
CA SER A 290 9.00 8.23 0.78
C SER A 290 8.83 8.60 -0.70
N ILE A 291 9.69 8.06 -1.56
CA ILE A 291 9.77 8.36 -3.01
C ILE A 291 10.01 7.06 -3.78
N LEU A 292 9.22 6.80 -4.84
CA LEU A 292 9.35 5.61 -5.72
C LEU A 292 9.48 4.28 -4.95
N GLY A 293 8.69 4.09 -3.88
CA GLY A 293 8.71 2.86 -3.08
C GLY A 293 9.95 2.68 -2.20
N LYS A 294 10.85 3.68 -2.12
CA LYS A 294 11.98 3.72 -1.18
C LYS A 294 11.71 4.74 -0.09
N LYS A 295 12.07 4.41 1.15
CA LYS A 295 11.85 5.32 2.30
C LYS A 295 13.17 5.73 2.93
N LEU A 296 13.27 6.99 3.33
CA LEU A 296 14.33 7.49 4.19
C LEU A 296 13.78 7.61 5.61
N LEU A 297 14.34 6.84 6.52
CA LEU A 297 13.93 6.74 7.92
C LEU A 297 15.00 7.37 8.80
N LYS A 298 14.58 8.20 9.77
CA LYS A 298 15.41 8.58 10.91
C LYS A 298 15.23 7.52 11.98
N THR A 299 16.31 6.91 12.44
CA THR A 299 16.26 5.89 13.48
C THR A 299 16.95 6.38 14.74
N LYS A 300 16.36 6.09 15.90
CA LYS A 300 16.96 6.33 17.21
C LYS A 300 17.22 4.97 17.85
N GLU A 301 18.50 4.60 17.88
CA GLU A 301 18.99 3.37 18.50
C GLU A 301 19.11 3.60 20.01
N LYS A 302 18.46 2.76 20.81
CA LYS A 302 18.52 2.78 22.28
C LYS A 302 19.26 1.54 22.76
N GLU A 303 20.40 1.73 23.41
CA GLU A 303 21.19 0.61 23.95
C GLU A 303 20.47 -0.04 25.14
N TYR A 304 20.50 -1.37 25.17
CA TYR A 304 20.06 -2.14 26.33
C TYR A 304 21.05 -3.26 26.65
N VAL A 305 21.02 -3.71 27.89
CA VAL A 305 21.76 -4.88 28.36
C VAL A 305 20.75 -5.87 28.91
N PHE A 306 20.99 -7.16 28.69
CA PHE A 306 20.18 -8.21 29.29
C PHE A 306 20.55 -8.35 30.77
N GLN A 307 19.53 -8.35 31.61
CA GLN A 307 19.67 -8.65 33.02
C GLN A 307 18.86 -9.91 33.32
N ASP A 308 19.52 -10.90 33.92
CA ASP A 308 18.86 -12.11 34.37
C ASP A 308 18.03 -11.78 35.62
N LYS A 309 16.72 -12.06 35.58
CA LYS A 309 15.79 -11.98 36.71
C LYS A 309 15.22 -13.37 36.99
N TYR A 310 15.02 -13.69 38.27
CA TYR A 310 14.35 -14.92 38.70
C TYR A 310 12.85 -14.68 38.85
N TYR A 311 12.05 -15.71 38.59
CA TYR A 311 10.62 -15.63 38.80
C TYR A 311 10.26 -15.58 40.28
N GLU A 312 9.38 -14.66 40.65
CA GLU A 312 8.68 -14.71 41.94
C GLU A 312 7.55 -15.76 41.89
N GLU A 313 7.12 -16.26 43.05
CA GLU A 313 6.12 -17.35 43.11
C GLU A 313 4.77 -16.97 42.48
N GLU A 314 4.35 -15.72 42.63
CA GLU A 314 3.17 -15.18 41.94
C GLU A 314 3.34 -15.14 40.41
N GLU A 315 4.53 -14.77 39.92
CA GLU A 315 4.84 -14.75 38.49
C GLU A 315 4.82 -16.17 37.91
N ILE A 316 5.33 -17.16 38.65
CA ILE A 316 5.26 -18.59 38.28
C ILE A 316 3.80 -19.02 38.13
N ASN A 317 2.94 -18.71 39.11
CA ASN A 317 1.53 -19.09 39.09
C ASN A 317 0.77 -18.49 37.90
N ARG A 318 0.98 -17.21 37.59
CA ARG A 318 0.38 -16.56 36.41
C ARG A 318 0.83 -17.22 35.10
N LYS A 319 2.10 -17.60 35.02
CA LYS A 319 2.67 -18.24 33.83
C LYS A 319 2.16 -19.67 33.65
N ILE A 320 1.94 -20.39 34.74
CA ILE A 320 1.23 -21.69 34.72
C ILE A 320 -0.16 -21.51 34.11
N ASP A 321 -0.93 -20.52 34.57
CA ASP A 321 -2.29 -20.27 34.08
C ASP A 321 -2.32 -19.93 32.59
N GLU A 322 -1.39 -19.10 32.12
CA GLU A 322 -1.25 -18.78 30.70
C GLU A 322 -0.94 -20.02 29.85
N ILE A 323 0.02 -20.84 30.29
CA ILE A 323 0.42 -22.06 29.57
C ILE A 323 -0.74 -23.07 29.57
N LEU A 324 -1.47 -23.20 30.67
CA LEU A 324 -2.63 -24.09 30.77
C LEU A 324 -3.78 -23.63 29.87
N ALA A 325 -4.12 -22.34 29.86
CA ALA A 325 -5.15 -21.80 28.99
C ALA A 325 -4.86 -22.09 27.51
N ASN A 326 -3.60 -21.93 27.10
CA ASN A 326 -3.15 -22.24 25.74
C ASN A 326 -3.18 -23.75 25.43
N LYS A 327 -2.73 -24.59 26.37
CA LYS A 327 -2.69 -26.06 26.17
C LYS A 327 -4.08 -26.68 26.11
N VAL A 328 -5.03 -26.20 26.90
CA VAL A 328 -6.41 -26.72 26.94
C VAL A 328 -7.25 -26.18 25.76
N ASN A 329 -6.75 -25.16 25.05
CA ASN A 329 -7.39 -24.54 23.88
C ASN A 329 -8.83 -24.08 24.18
N LEU A 330 -9.02 -23.47 25.35
CA LEU A 330 -10.33 -23.08 25.85
C LEU A 330 -10.88 -21.88 25.07
N LYS A 331 -12.03 -22.06 24.44
CA LYS A 331 -12.80 -20.99 23.80
C LYS A 331 -13.66 -20.27 24.86
N LYS A 332 -13.05 -19.41 25.66
CA LYS A 332 -13.74 -18.65 26.72
C LYS A 332 -15.01 -17.92 26.25
N ASN A 333 -15.00 -17.41 25.02
CA ASN A 333 -16.15 -16.71 24.42
C ASN A 333 -17.37 -17.62 24.16
N GLN A 334 -17.20 -18.94 24.22
CA GLN A 334 -18.26 -19.94 24.07
C GLN A 334 -18.64 -20.61 25.41
N GLY A 335 -18.19 -20.05 26.55
CA GLY A 335 -18.53 -20.55 27.88
C GLY A 335 -17.63 -21.67 28.41
N GLU A 336 -16.48 -21.91 27.77
CA GLU A 336 -15.47 -22.85 28.29
C GLU A 336 -14.62 -22.19 29.40
N GLU A 337 -14.43 -22.89 30.51
CA GLU A 337 -13.72 -22.36 31.68
C GLU A 337 -12.95 -23.43 32.47
N ILE A 338 -11.93 -23.01 33.21
CA ILE A 338 -11.22 -23.88 34.15
C ILE A 338 -12.03 -23.92 35.44
N LEU A 339 -12.45 -25.12 35.86
CA LEU A 339 -13.23 -25.31 37.08
C LEU A 339 -12.32 -25.55 38.29
N TYR A 340 -11.27 -26.34 38.11
CA TYR A 340 -10.36 -26.69 39.19
C TYR A 340 -8.94 -26.92 38.67
N LYS A 341 -7.96 -26.56 39.49
CA LYS A 341 -6.53 -26.70 39.23
C LYS A 341 -5.84 -27.19 40.49
N ASN A 342 -5.02 -28.22 40.38
CA ASN A 342 -4.17 -28.69 41.46
C ASN A 342 -2.76 -29.01 40.97
N ILE A 343 -1.75 -28.52 41.70
CA ILE A 343 -0.35 -28.84 41.42
C ILE A 343 -0.06 -30.19 42.05
N LEU A 344 0.16 -31.20 41.22
CA LEU A 344 0.44 -32.56 41.67
C LEU A 344 1.89 -32.73 42.13
N LYS A 345 2.81 -32.09 41.40
CA LYS A 345 4.25 -32.20 41.66
C LYS A 345 4.95 -30.95 41.17
N LYS A 346 5.90 -30.46 41.96
CA LYS A 346 6.86 -29.42 41.58
C LYS A 346 8.27 -29.97 41.79
N THR A 347 9.12 -29.88 40.77
CA THR A 347 10.51 -30.32 40.82
C THR A 347 11.41 -29.24 40.26
N GLU A 348 12.43 -28.86 41.02
CA GLU A 348 13.35 -27.81 40.63
C GLU A 348 14.67 -28.41 40.18
N PHE A 349 15.04 -28.15 38.93
CA PHE A 349 16.33 -28.50 38.34
C PHE A 349 17.23 -27.25 38.27
N ASP A 350 18.50 -27.39 37.90
CA ASP A 350 19.44 -26.26 37.89
C ASP A 350 19.01 -25.09 36.99
N SER A 351 18.33 -25.38 35.87
CA SER A 351 17.90 -24.38 34.88
C SER A 351 16.39 -24.20 34.76
N THR A 352 15.59 -25.18 35.20
CA THR A 352 14.13 -25.22 34.98
C THR A 352 13.37 -25.64 36.24
N ILE A 353 12.11 -25.26 36.28
CA ILE A 353 11.11 -25.72 37.25
C ILE A 353 10.10 -26.53 36.45
N GLU A 354 10.00 -27.82 36.75
CA GLU A 354 9.00 -28.71 36.17
C GLU A 354 7.81 -28.85 37.11
N ILE A 355 6.63 -28.68 36.55
CA ILE A 355 5.38 -28.65 37.31
C ILE A 355 4.39 -29.58 36.61
N GLU A 356 3.92 -30.58 37.33
CA GLU A 356 2.78 -31.40 36.92
C GLU A 356 1.52 -30.81 37.53
N VAL A 357 0.57 -30.45 36.68
CA VAL A 357 -0.71 -29.87 37.08
C VAL A 357 -1.85 -30.75 36.59
N PHE A 358 -2.81 -31.01 37.46
CA PHE A 358 -4.10 -31.57 37.12
C PHE A 358 -5.11 -30.44 36.99
N VAL A 359 -5.84 -30.43 35.88
CA VAL A 359 -6.85 -29.41 35.60
C VAL A 359 -8.15 -30.08 35.22
N THR A 360 -9.26 -29.58 35.78
CA THR A 360 -10.61 -29.88 35.32
C THR A 360 -11.17 -28.63 34.64
N ALA A 361 -11.78 -28.81 33.48
CA ALA A 361 -12.34 -27.70 32.71
C ALA A 361 -13.71 -28.07 32.17
N LEU A 362 -14.61 -27.09 32.13
CA LEU A 362 -15.85 -27.16 31.37
C LEU A 362 -15.52 -26.81 29.92
N ALA A 363 -15.77 -27.73 28.99
CA ALA A 363 -15.51 -27.52 27.58
C ALA A 363 -16.62 -28.10 26.71
N ILE A 364 -16.65 -27.67 25.45
CA ILE A 364 -17.54 -28.23 24.44
C ILE A 364 -16.99 -29.60 24.03
N LEU A 365 -17.80 -30.64 24.25
CA LEU A 365 -17.52 -31.99 23.77
C LEU A 365 -17.86 -32.11 22.28
N SER A 366 -18.90 -31.41 21.80
CA SER A 366 -19.20 -31.23 20.37
C SER A 366 -20.18 -30.08 20.14
N GLU A 367 -20.11 -29.46 18.96
CA GLU A 367 -21.01 -28.41 18.44
C GLU A 367 -21.55 -28.74 17.04
#